data_AF-A0A920TG42-F1
#
_entry.id   AF-A0A920TG42-F1
#
_cell.length_a   1.000
_cell.length_b   1.000
_cell.length_c   1.000
_cell.angle_alpha   90.00
_cell.angle_beta   90.00
_cell.angle_gamma   90.00
#
_symmetry.space_group_name_H-M   'P 1'
#
loop_
_entity.id
_entity.type
_entity.pdbx_description
1 polymer ?
#
loop_
_entity_poly.entity_id
_entity_poly.type
_entity_poly.pdbx_seq_one_letter_code
_entity_poly.pdbx_strand_id
1 'polypeptide(L)'
;MKEITNYWVSDFDWRKHEAHINKFSNFKTEVNDIEIHFIIEKEAVQSEPFLLMHGWPGSIVEFLHIIEKLAHPEQFGGNKKMHLM
;
A
#
# COMPACT_ATOMS: atom_id res chain seq x y z
N MET A 1 21.59 -15.44 9.06
CA MET A 1 22.04 -14.73 7.84
C MET A 1 22.21 -15.64 6.63
N LYS A 2 22.98 -16.74 6.70
CA LYS A 2 23.16 -17.62 5.52
C LYS A 2 21.84 -18.16 4.95
N GLU A 3 20.90 -18.56 5.79
CA GLU A 3 19.59 -19.08 5.36
C GLU A 3 18.73 -18.05 4.61
N ILE A 4 18.57 -16.84 5.16
CA ILE A 4 17.79 -15.79 4.50
C ILE A 4 18.46 -15.33 3.20
N THR A 5 19.79 -15.24 3.16
CA THR A 5 20.52 -14.93 1.94
C THR A 5 20.34 -16.01 0.87
N ASN A 6 20.40 -17.29 1.27
CA ASN A 6 20.17 -18.40 0.34
C ASN A 6 18.76 -18.31 -0.25
N TYR A 7 17.73 -18.26 0.59
CA TYR A 7 16.34 -18.10 0.16
C TYR A 7 16.16 -16.90 -0.78
N TRP A 8 16.78 -15.77 -0.46
CA TRP A 8 16.63 -14.55 -1.25
C TRP A 8 17.24 -14.66 -2.65
N VAL A 9 18.29 -15.49 -2.81
CA VAL A 9 18.94 -15.73 -4.11
C VAL A 9 18.25 -16.86 -4.88
N SER A 10 17.82 -17.93 -4.22
CA SER A 10 17.31 -19.13 -4.89
C SER A 10 15.80 -19.14 -5.10
N ASP A 11 15.03 -18.68 -4.12
CA ASP A 11 13.61 -19.00 -4.01
C ASP A 11 12.70 -17.76 -3.99
N PHE A 12 13.24 -16.59 -3.63
CA PHE A 12 12.46 -15.37 -3.58
C PHE A 12 12.09 -14.88 -4.98
N ASP A 13 10.81 -14.97 -5.32
CA ASP A 13 10.28 -14.48 -6.58
C ASP A 13 9.87 -13.00 -6.49
N TRP A 14 10.78 -12.12 -6.89
CA TRP A 14 10.49 -10.69 -6.97
C TRP A 14 9.31 -10.36 -7.89
N ARG A 15 9.12 -11.08 -9.00
CA ARG A 15 8.07 -10.78 -9.97
C ARG A 15 6.68 -11.02 -9.39
N LYS A 16 6.54 -12.00 -8.50
CA LYS A 16 5.30 -12.20 -7.73
C LYS A 16 4.97 -10.99 -6.84
N HIS A 17 5.97 -10.44 -6.14
CA HIS A 17 5.79 -9.28 -5.27
C HIS A 17 5.56 -7.98 -6.05
N GLU A 18 6.31 -7.77 -7.13
CA GLU A 18 6.11 -6.66 -8.06
C GLU A 18 4.70 -6.68 -8.66
N ALA A 19 4.23 -7.84 -9.11
CA ALA A 19 2.87 -7.98 -9.63
C ALA A 19 1.81 -7.65 -8.56
N HIS A 20 2.05 -7.98 -7.29
CA HIS A 20 1.15 -7.62 -6.21
C HIS A 20 1.13 -6.11 -5.93
N ILE A 21 2.29 -5.45 -5.89
CA ILE A 21 2.42 -3.99 -5.71
C ILE A 21 1.72 -3.25 -6.85
N ASN A 22 1.88 -3.73 -8.09
CA ASN A 22 1.30 -3.13 -9.29
C ASN A 22 -0.20 -3.37 -9.46
N LYS A 23 -0.87 -4.13 -8.56
CA LYS A 23 -2.34 -4.17 -8.51
C LYS A 23 -2.95 -2.85 -8.06
N PHE A 24 -2.18 -2.06 -7.32
CA PHE A 24 -2.62 -0.77 -6.81
C PHE A 24 -2.28 0.34 -7.78
N SER A 25 -3.08 1.41 -7.75
CA SER A 25 -2.83 2.60 -8.59
C SER A 25 -1.67 3.41 -7.99
N ASN A 26 -0.48 3.20 -8.54
CA ASN A 26 0.75 3.88 -8.14
C ASN A 26 0.95 5.16 -8.98
N PHE A 27 1.32 6.25 -8.32
CA PHE A 27 1.51 7.56 -8.94
C PHE A 27 2.83 8.19 -8.51
N LYS A 28 3.26 9.18 -9.29
CA LYS A 28 4.39 10.05 -8.96
C LYS A 28 4.02 11.50 -9.25
N THR A 29 4.49 12.41 -8.42
CA THR A 29 4.39 13.86 -8.67
C THR A 29 5.64 14.55 -8.16
N GLU A 30 5.90 15.75 -8.66
CA GLU A 30 6.97 16.61 -8.15
C GLU A 30 6.39 17.61 -7.15
N VAL A 31 7.03 17.77 -6.00
CA VAL A 31 6.72 18.81 -5.00
C VAL A 31 8.05 19.38 -4.52
N ASN A 32 8.26 20.69 -4.72
CA ASN A 32 9.50 21.38 -4.33
C ASN A 32 10.76 20.66 -4.83
N ASP A 33 10.79 20.33 -6.12
CA ASP A 33 11.88 19.61 -6.81
C ASP A 33 12.17 18.20 -6.26
N ILE A 34 11.24 17.60 -5.51
CA ILE A 34 11.33 16.22 -5.01
C ILE A 34 10.24 15.37 -5.69
N GLU A 35 10.66 14.26 -6.32
CA GLU A 35 9.74 13.24 -6.83
C GLU A 35 9.15 12.44 -5.66
N ILE A 36 7.83 12.53 -5.46
CA ILE A 36 7.08 11.81 -4.44
C ILE A 36 6.29 10.69 -5.11
N HIS A 37 6.49 9.46 -4.65
CA HIS A 37 5.70 8.29 -5.02
C HIS A 37 4.60 8.04 -3.96
N PHE A 38 3.40 7.67 -4.41
CA PHE A 38 2.28 7.36 -3.54
C PHE A 38 1.28 6.43 -4.24
N ILE A 39 0.38 5.83 -3.46
CA ILE A 39 -0.77 5.06 -3.94
C ILE A 39 -2.04 5.86 -3.66
N ILE A 40 -2.96 5.90 -4.62
CA ILE A 40 -4.34 6.37 -4.39
C ILE A 40 -5.29 5.20 -4.62
N GLU A 41 -6.06 4.86 -3.59
CA GLU A 41 -7.24 4.01 -3.72
C GLU A 41 -8.48 4.89 -3.61
N LYS A 42 -9.40 4.78 -4.57
CA LYS A 42 -10.64 5.57 -4.55
C LYS A 42 -11.72 4.78 -3.85
N GLU A 43 -12.39 5.42 -2.91
CA GLU A 43 -13.59 4.85 -2.30
C GLU A 43 -14.77 4.83 -3.26
N ALA A 44 -15.71 3.92 -3.00
CA ALA A 44 -16.96 3.83 -3.74
C ALA A 44 -17.92 5.02 -3.47
N VAL A 45 -17.71 5.76 -2.37
CA VAL A 45 -18.54 6.89 -1.94
C VAL A 45 -17.63 8.05 -1.52
N GLN A 46 -18.05 9.29 -1.74
CA GLN A 46 -17.27 10.47 -1.36
C GLN A 46 -17.04 10.50 0.16
N SER A 47 -15.78 10.41 0.57
CA SER A 47 -15.31 10.41 1.96
C SER A 47 -14.29 11.52 2.22
N GLU A 48 -13.91 11.68 3.49
CA GLU A 48 -12.79 12.53 3.87
C GLU A 48 -11.47 11.85 3.49
N PRO A 49 -10.52 12.57 2.85
CA PRO A 49 -9.23 12.00 2.50
C PRO A 49 -8.46 11.51 3.74
N PHE A 50 -7.99 10.26 3.69
CA PHE A 50 -7.16 9.67 4.74
C PHE A 50 -5.73 9.41 4.22
N LEU A 51 -4.73 9.80 5.01
CA LEU A 51 -3.32 9.65 4.66
C LEU A 51 -2.65 8.59 5.55
N LEU A 52 -2.06 7.59 4.91
CA LEU A 52 -1.19 6.61 5.56
C LEU A 52 0.27 6.95 5.27
N MET A 53 1.09 7.05 6.33
CA MET A 53 2.52 7.33 6.23
C MET A 53 3.33 6.21 6.88
N HIS A 54 4.33 5.70 6.17
CA HIS A 54 5.28 4.75 6.74
C HIS A 54 6.41 5.49 7.47
N GLY A 55 7.09 4.78 8.37
CA GLY A 55 8.30 5.26 9.04
C GLY A 55 9.56 4.65 8.44
N TRP A 56 10.66 4.74 9.18
CA TRP A 56 11.89 3.99 8.93
C TRP A 56 11.96 2.80 9.91
N PRO A 57 12.38 1.59 9.48
CA PRO A 57 12.89 1.18 8.15
C PRO A 57 11.78 0.67 7.21
N GLY A 58 10.58 1.24 7.31
CA GLY A 58 9.37 0.81 6.63
C GLY A 58 9.20 1.30 5.18
N SER A 59 8.08 0.91 4.56
CA SER A 59 7.69 1.34 3.21
C SER A 59 6.18 1.18 2.98
N ILE A 60 5.70 1.65 1.83
CA ILE A 60 4.30 1.48 1.38
C ILE A 60 3.82 0.01 1.38
N VAL A 61 4.73 -0.97 1.33
CA VAL A 61 4.40 -2.40 1.34
C VAL A 61 3.65 -2.81 2.60
N GLU A 62 3.87 -2.12 3.72
CA GLU A 62 3.18 -2.37 4.99
C GLU A 62 1.66 -2.16 4.88
N PHE A 63 1.20 -1.31 3.96
CA PHE A 63 -0.21 -0.94 3.85
C PHE A 63 -0.99 -1.75 2.81
N LEU A 64 -0.33 -2.48 1.90
CA LEU A 64 -1.00 -3.15 0.77
C LEU A 64 -2.14 -4.08 1.21
N HIS A 65 -2.03 -4.69 2.39
CA HIS A 65 -3.03 -5.62 2.92
C HIS A 65 -4.24 -4.94 3.63
N ILE A 66 -4.18 -3.63 3.87
CA ILE A 66 -5.24 -2.85 4.52
C ILE A 66 -5.93 -1.83 3.60
N ILE A 67 -5.27 -1.39 2.51
CA ILE A 67 -5.79 -0.34 1.62
C ILE A 67 -7.23 -0.63 1.17
N GLU A 68 -7.51 -1.81 0.61
CA GLU A 68 -8.86 -2.17 0.16
C GLU A 68 -9.88 -2.25 1.30
N LYS A 69 -9.45 -2.68 2.50
CA LYS A 69 -10.33 -2.80 3.68
C LYS A 69 -10.73 -1.44 4.23
N LEU A 70 -9.83 -0.46 4.13
CA LEU A 70 -10.09 0.90 4.55
C LEU A 70 -10.92 1.65 3.51
N ALA A 71 -10.63 1.47 2.22
CA ALA A 71 -11.34 2.16 1.15
C ALA A 71 -12.74 1.57 0.85
N HIS A 72 -12.92 0.26 1.05
CA HIS A 72 -14.16 -0.47 0.73
C HIS A 72 -14.62 -1.35 1.90
N PRO A 73 -14.84 -0.80 3.10
CA PRO A 73 -15.12 -1.58 4.31
C PRO A 73 -16.36 -2.49 4.17
N GLU A 74 -17.35 -2.11 3.36
CA GLU A 74 -18.55 -2.92 3.10
C GLU A 74 -18.26 -4.27 2.45
N GLN A 75 -17.13 -4.41 1.72
CA GLN A 75 -16.72 -5.67 1.10
C GLN A 75 -16.10 -6.63 2.13
N PHE A 76 -15.74 -6.11 3.31
CA PHE A 76 -15.04 -6.85 4.36
C PHE A 76 -15.81 -6.87 5.70
N GLY A 77 -17.12 -6.60 5.67
CA GLY A 77 -17.99 -6.63 6.85
C GLY A 77 -17.90 -5.40 7.75
N GLY A 78 -17.23 -4.33 7.31
CA GLY A 78 -17.13 -3.04 8.00
C GLY A 78 -18.26 -2.07 7.63
N ASN A 79 -18.39 -0.98 8.40
CA ASN A 79 -19.36 0.08 8.15
C ASN A 79 -18.73 1.24 7.37
N LYS A 80 -19.42 1.76 6.36
CA LYS A 80 -18.99 2.93 5.55
C LYS A 80 -18.71 4.20 6.36
N LYS A 81 -19.25 4.32 7.58
CA LYS A 81 -19.04 5.48 8.45
C LYS A 81 -17.81 5.38 9.36
N MET A 82 -16.94 4.39 9.18
CA MET A 82 -15.80 4.20 10.08
C MET A 82 -14.77 5.33 9.89
N HIS A 83 -14.95 6.41 10.66
CA HIS A 83 -13.96 7.47 10.82
C HIS A 83 -12.91 6.92 11.77
N LEU A 84 -11.74 6.55 11.24
CA LEU A 84 -10.56 6.33 12.05
C LEU A 84 -10.14 7.71 12.57
N MET A 85 -10.48 7.99 13.83
CA MET A 85 -9.91 9.11 14.61
C MET A 85 -8.46 8.82 14.97
#